data_AF-A0A3D1KH87-F1
#
_entry.id   AF-A0A3D1KH87-F1
#
_cell.length_a   1.000
_cell.length_b   1.000
_cell.length_c   1.000
_cell.angle_alpha   90.00
_cell.angle_beta   90.00
_cell.angle_gamma   90.00
#
_symmetry.space_group_name_H-M   'P 1'
#
loop_
_entity.id
_entity.type
_entity.pdbx_description
1 polymer ?
#
loop_
_entity_poly.entity_id
_entity_poly.type
_entity_poly.pdbx_seq_one_letter_code
_entity_poly.pdbx_strand_id
1 'polypeptide(L)'
;MKEACDALDALVKADEEKVANKTATLADTTELLAATRAVRALYVDRDALDAEFAALLDSTKKTYSEALGSKVTLVTNATDDDKNCQLSSNAKEPSEGSFAGLIDGTTSTYFHSIYSAAGPGDGIYHNLQIDLKGNATNSFFYEFTGRNGSYCDTPNKFNIYATNDPDLGSDPNSEDSQWTLVSEVDEPTIPNSAEAHYTSPVIEMDNTYRYIRFSVIG
;
A
#
# COMPACT_ATOMS: atom_id res chain seq x y z
N MET A 1 -31.02 23.24 19.68
CA MET A 1 -31.94 23.65 18.60
C MET A 1 -32.99 24.64 19.11
N LYS A 2 -33.87 24.25 20.06
CA LYS A 2 -34.96 25.11 20.57
C LYS A 2 -34.46 26.49 21.07
N GLU A 3 -33.45 26.50 21.93
CA GLU A 3 -32.90 27.76 22.49
C GLU A 3 -32.34 28.70 21.41
N ALA A 4 -31.70 28.15 20.36
CA ALA A 4 -31.18 28.94 19.25
C ALA A 4 -32.30 29.49 18.36
N CYS A 5 -33.39 28.72 18.16
CA CYS A 5 -34.58 29.21 17.47
C CYS A 5 -35.30 30.30 18.27
N ASP A 6 -35.48 30.10 19.58
CA ASP A 6 -36.10 31.10 20.46
C ASP A 6 -35.29 32.42 20.45
N ALA A 7 -33.95 32.33 20.44
CA ALA A 7 -33.07 33.49 20.36
C ALA A 7 -33.16 34.20 18.99
N LEU A 8 -33.24 33.45 17.88
CA LEU A 8 -33.43 34.01 16.55
C LEU A 8 -34.79 34.71 16.43
N ASP A 9 -35.87 34.09 16.94
CA ASP A 9 -37.22 34.68 16.92
C ASP A 9 -37.29 35.99 17.74
N ALA A 10 -36.58 36.05 18.86
CA ALA A 10 -36.50 37.27 19.68
C ALA A 10 -35.76 38.40 18.94
N LEU A 11 -34.65 38.07 18.26
CA LEU A 11 -33.88 39.04 17.47
C LEU A 11 -34.65 39.54 16.25
N VAL A 12 -35.35 38.66 15.54
CA VAL A 12 -36.20 39.05 14.40
C VAL A 12 -37.24 40.08 14.83
N LYS A 13 -37.95 39.83 15.95
CA LYS A 13 -38.95 40.77 16.48
C LYS A 13 -38.33 42.12 16.87
N ALA A 14 -37.17 42.10 17.53
CA ALA A 14 -36.47 43.32 17.93
C ALA A 14 -35.99 44.13 16.71
N ASP A 15 -35.50 43.47 15.67
CA ASP A 15 -35.02 44.11 14.45
C ASP A 15 -36.18 44.65 13.59
N GLU A 16 -37.34 43.98 13.56
CA GLU A 16 -38.57 44.49 12.94
C GLU A 16 -39.00 45.83 13.57
N GLU A 17 -38.95 45.96 14.90
CA GLU A 17 -39.24 47.22 15.60
C GLU A 17 -38.22 48.31 15.26
N LYS A 18 -36.93 47.98 15.20
CA LYS A 18 -35.86 48.93 14.83
C LYS A 18 -36.00 49.40 13.38
N VAL A 19 -36.38 48.50 12.46
CA VAL A 19 -36.63 48.85 11.05
C VAL A 19 -37.84 49.78 10.95
N ALA A 20 -38.94 49.48 11.63
CA ALA A 20 -40.13 50.33 11.65
C ALA A 20 -39.83 51.74 12.18
N ASN A 21 -38.98 51.83 13.20
CA ASN A 21 -38.55 53.09 13.81
C ASN A 21 -37.37 53.77 13.10
N LYS A 22 -36.83 53.18 12.02
CA LYS A 22 -35.65 53.67 11.29
C LYS A 22 -34.40 53.84 12.18
N THR A 23 -34.26 52.98 13.18
CA THR A 23 -33.14 52.97 14.13
C THR A 23 -32.19 51.78 13.95
N ALA A 24 -32.46 50.90 12.98
CA ALA A 24 -31.61 49.74 12.69
C ALA A 24 -30.18 50.16 12.28
N THR A 25 -29.21 49.37 12.72
CA THR A 25 -27.77 49.60 12.58
C THR A 25 -27.06 48.38 12.00
N LEU A 26 -25.77 48.52 11.69
CA LEU A 26 -24.92 47.40 11.26
C LEU A 26 -24.73 46.34 12.36
N ALA A 27 -24.81 46.74 13.64
CA ALA A 27 -24.70 45.81 14.77
C ALA A 27 -25.87 44.81 14.78
N ASP A 28 -27.09 45.31 14.53
CA ASP A 28 -28.31 44.50 14.45
C ASP A 28 -28.20 43.43 13.34
N THR A 29 -27.71 43.84 12.17
CA THR A 29 -27.45 42.91 11.05
C THR A 29 -26.41 41.84 11.42
N THR A 30 -25.40 42.21 12.21
CA THR A 30 -24.34 41.30 12.65
C THR A 30 -24.87 40.26 13.65
N GLU A 31 -25.72 40.69 14.58
CA GLU A 31 -26.36 39.82 15.57
C GLU A 31 -27.35 38.85 14.93
N LEU A 32 -28.19 39.33 14.01
CA LEU A 32 -29.12 38.49 13.24
C LEU A 32 -28.39 37.43 12.41
N LEU A 33 -27.27 37.80 11.77
CA LEU A 33 -26.42 36.88 11.02
C LEU A 33 -25.79 35.82 11.93
N ALA A 34 -25.34 36.20 13.13
CA ALA A 34 -24.79 35.27 14.11
C ALA A 34 -25.85 34.27 14.62
N ALA A 35 -27.04 34.74 14.97
CA ALA A 35 -28.14 33.88 15.43
C ALA A 35 -28.62 32.92 14.32
N THR A 36 -28.69 33.40 13.08
CA THR A 36 -29.00 32.56 11.91
C THR A 36 -27.96 31.45 11.72
N ARG A 37 -26.67 31.75 11.91
CA ARG A 37 -25.60 30.74 11.84
C ARG A 37 -25.69 29.72 12.98
N ALA A 38 -26.05 30.14 14.18
CA ALA A 38 -26.23 29.25 15.33
C ALA A 38 -27.38 28.24 15.12
N VAL A 39 -28.52 28.69 14.58
CA VAL A 39 -29.61 27.78 14.18
C VAL A 39 -29.15 26.83 13.08
N ARG A 40 -28.44 27.33 12.06
CA ARG A 40 -27.97 26.53 10.92
C ARG A 40 -26.97 25.44 11.33
N ALA A 41 -26.12 25.70 12.32
CA ALA A 41 -25.18 24.72 12.88
C ALA A 41 -25.88 23.59 13.66
N LEU A 42 -27.08 23.85 14.21
CA LEU A 42 -27.87 22.86 14.98
C LEU A 42 -28.95 22.17 14.13
N TYR A 43 -29.34 22.77 13.00
CA TYR A 43 -30.39 22.26 12.12
C TYR A 43 -29.95 21.01 11.35
N VAL A 44 -28.66 20.91 11.05
CA VAL A 44 -28.02 19.69 10.56
C VAL A 44 -26.69 19.60 11.30
N ASP A 45 -26.51 18.57 12.12
CA ASP A 45 -25.23 18.24 12.71
C ASP A 45 -24.31 17.72 11.60
N ARG A 46 -23.77 18.67 10.80
CA ARG A 46 -22.96 18.34 9.63
C ARG A 46 -21.68 17.64 10.04
N ASP A 47 -21.16 17.96 11.22
CA ASP A 47 -19.96 17.32 11.75
C ASP A 47 -20.23 15.85 12.09
N ALA A 48 -21.37 15.53 12.74
CA ALA A 48 -21.77 14.15 12.96
C ALA A 48 -22.06 13.41 11.65
N LEU A 49 -22.71 14.08 10.70
CA LEU A 49 -23.02 13.49 9.39
C LEU A 49 -21.74 13.24 8.56
N ASP A 50 -20.78 14.15 8.58
CA ASP A 50 -19.49 14.00 7.89
C ASP A 50 -18.66 12.89 8.55
N ALA A 51 -18.71 12.78 9.88
CA ALA A 51 -18.09 11.66 10.61
C ALA A 51 -18.76 10.32 10.27
N GLU A 52 -20.08 10.28 10.17
CA GLU A 52 -20.84 9.09 9.77
C GLU A 52 -20.54 8.70 8.32
N PHE A 53 -20.47 9.67 7.39
CA PHE A 53 -20.08 9.41 6.00
C PHE A 53 -18.62 8.96 5.87
N ALA A 54 -17.69 9.51 6.65
CA ALA A 54 -16.32 9.04 6.68
C ALA A 54 -16.23 7.59 7.17
N ALA A 55 -16.96 7.26 8.24
CA ALA A 55 -17.04 5.90 8.76
C ALA A 55 -17.68 4.94 7.75
N LEU A 56 -18.73 5.38 7.05
CA LEU A 56 -19.37 4.59 5.99
C LEU A 56 -18.43 4.37 4.82
N LEU A 57 -17.67 5.39 4.41
CA LEU A 57 -16.69 5.30 3.33
C LEU A 57 -15.56 4.34 3.69
N ASP A 58 -15.05 4.39 4.92
CA ASP A 58 -14.01 3.48 5.39
C ASP A 58 -14.53 2.03 5.52
N SER A 59 -15.74 1.85 6.05
CA SER A 59 -16.42 0.55 6.08
C SER A 59 -16.65 0.00 4.67
N THR A 60 -17.04 0.86 3.73
CA THR A 60 -17.26 0.50 2.33
C THR A 60 -15.96 0.12 1.64
N LYS A 61 -14.86 0.87 1.84
CA LYS A 61 -13.53 0.51 1.33
C LYS A 61 -13.05 -0.82 1.88
N LYS A 62 -13.20 -1.02 3.19
CA LYS A 62 -12.83 -2.28 3.85
C LYS A 62 -13.63 -3.46 3.30
N THR A 63 -14.95 -3.32 3.26
CA THR A 63 -15.86 -4.34 2.72
C THR A 63 -15.62 -4.58 1.23
N TYR A 64 -15.33 -3.54 0.45
CA TYR A 64 -14.97 -3.64 -0.97
C TYR A 64 -13.65 -4.40 -1.17
N SER A 65 -12.63 -4.13 -0.36
CA SER A 65 -11.35 -4.86 -0.37
C SER A 65 -11.51 -6.33 0.04
N GLU A 66 -12.32 -6.59 1.07
CA GLU A 66 -12.62 -7.95 1.55
C GLU A 66 -13.49 -8.74 0.57
N ALA A 67 -14.51 -8.11 -0.04
CA ALA A 67 -15.48 -8.77 -0.91
C ALA A 67 -14.95 -9.07 -2.33
N LEU A 68 -13.95 -8.32 -2.80
CA LEU A 68 -13.34 -8.54 -4.13
C LEU A 68 -12.10 -9.44 -4.12
N GLY A 69 -11.63 -9.89 -2.95
CA GLY A 69 -10.36 -10.62 -2.86
C GLY A 69 -9.19 -9.83 -3.47
N SER A 70 -9.26 -8.50 -3.37
CA SER A 70 -8.46 -7.62 -4.22
C SER A 70 -7.01 -7.55 -3.73
N LYS A 71 -6.08 -7.67 -4.68
CA LYS A 71 -4.62 -7.51 -4.55
C LYS A 71 -4.21 -6.55 -3.41
N VAL A 72 -3.90 -7.07 -2.23
CA VAL A 72 -3.33 -6.26 -1.14
C VAL A 72 -1.84 -6.11 -1.45
N THR A 73 -1.38 -4.87 -1.60
CA THR A 73 0.06 -4.61 -1.77
C THR A 73 0.79 -4.97 -0.48
N LEU A 74 1.58 -6.04 -0.52
CA LEU A 74 2.35 -6.51 0.64
C LEU A 74 3.73 -5.86 0.76
N VAL A 75 4.28 -5.36 -0.35
CA VAL A 75 5.57 -4.68 -0.43
C VAL A 75 5.35 -3.20 -0.75
N THR A 76 5.64 -2.35 0.23
CA THR A 76 5.43 -0.89 0.16
C THR A 76 6.71 -0.08 0.35
N ASN A 77 7.74 -0.67 0.96
CA ASN A 77 9.04 -0.03 1.10
C ASN A 77 10.14 -0.89 0.49
N ALA A 78 10.71 -0.40 -0.60
CA ALA A 78 11.84 -1.00 -1.30
C ALA A 78 13.00 -0.02 -1.42
N THR A 79 13.13 0.93 -0.48
CA THR A 79 14.21 1.92 -0.50
C THR A 79 15.51 1.25 -0.05
N ASP A 80 16.49 1.19 -0.93
CA ASP A 80 17.84 0.73 -0.61
C ASP A 80 18.40 1.49 0.62
N ASP A 81 19.13 0.77 1.48
CA ASP A 81 19.70 1.27 2.75
C ASP A 81 18.71 1.76 3.82
N ASP A 82 17.39 1.76 3.56
CA ASP A 82 16.40 1.97 4.61
C ASP A 82 16.35 0.74 5.53
N LYS A 83 16.51 0.96 6.84
CA LYS A 83 16.36 -0.08 7.87
C LYS A 83 14.99 -0.79 7.82
N ASN A 84 13.99 -0.13 7.26
CA ASN A 84 12.63 -0.64 7.09
C ASN A 84 12.37 -1.19 5.69
N CYS A 85 13.38 -1.25 4.81
CA CYS A 85 13.26 -1.91 3.52
C CYS A 85 12.72 -3.33 3.72
N GLN A 86 11.80 -3.70 2.86
CA GLN A 86 11.20 -5.02 2.85
C GLN A 86 11.96 -5.98 1.95
N LEU A 87 12.91 -5.49 1.14
CA LEU A 87 13.61 -6.29 0.15
C LEU A 87 15.09 -6.44 0.50
N SER A 88 15.61 -7.65 0.28
CA SER A 88 17.03 -7.97 0.34
C SER A 88 17.38 -9.01 -0.73
N SER A 89 18.67 -9.16 -1.03
CA SER A 89 19.16 -10.12 -2.02
C SER A 89 20.60 -10.49 -1.70
N ASN A 90 20.98 -11.75 -1.94
CA ASN A 90 22.36 -12.20 -1.85
C ASN A 90 23.23 -11.77 -3.06
N ALA A 91 22.59 -11.22 -4.08
CA ALA A 91 23.20 -11.01 -5.38
C ALA A 91 22.72 -9.69 -5.98
N LYS A 92 22.54 -8.62 -5.20
CA LYS A 92 22.22 -7.30 -5.77
C LYS A 92 23.41 -6.78 -6.59
N GLU A 93 23.16 -6.30 -7.80
CA GLU A 93 24.17 -5.60 -8.60
C GLU A 93 24.62 -4.29 -7.91
N PRO A 94 25.93 -4.08 -7.71
CA PRO A 94 26.45 -2.90 -7.00
C PRO A 94 26.39 -1.61 -7.81
N SER A 95 26.42 -1.68 -9.14
CA SER A 95 26.60 -0.52 -10.01
C SER A 95 25.34 -0.01 -10.68
N GLU A 96 24.28 -0.82 -10.73
CA GLU A 96 23.00 -0.46 -11.35
C GLU A 96 21.83 -1.18 -10.69
N GLY A 97 20.62 -0.67 -10.95
CA GLY A 97 19.39 -1.19 -10.39
C GLY A 97 19.22 -0.94 -8.89
N SER A 98 17.97 -0.88 -8.47
CA SER A 98 17.57 -0.65 -7.08
C SER A 98 16.37 -1.52 -6.73
N PHE A 99 16.15 -1.75 -5.45
CA PHE A 99 14.93 -2.42 -5.00
C PHE A 99 13.70 -1.57 -5.31
N ALA A 100 13.82 -0.25 -5.23
CA ALA A 100 12.73 0.69 -5.51
C ALA A 100 12.18 0.54 -6.94
N GLY A 101 13.03 0.18 -7.90
CA GLY A 101 12.65 -0.09 -9.29
C GLY A 101 11.70 -1.28 -9.48
N LEU A 102 11.43 -2.08 -8.44
CA LEU A 102 10.44 -3.16 -8.49
C LEU A 102 9.00 -2.68 -8.22
N ILE A 103 8.82 -1.53 -7.56
CA ILE A 103 7.51 -1.08 -7.07
C ILE A 103 7.19 0.40 -7.37
N ASP A 104 8.01 1.07 -8.19
CA ASP A 104 7.82 2.49 -8.53
C ASP A 104 6.83 2.75 -9.68
N GLY A 105 6.28 1.67 -10.27
CA GLY A 105 5.22 1.73 -11.28
C GLY A 105 5.71 2.05 -12.69
N THR A 106 7.00 1.90 -12.99
CA THR A 106 7.57 2.09 -14.33
C THR A 106 8.52 0.96 -14.73
N THR A 107 8.68 0.71 -16.03
CA THR A 107 9.64 -0.26 -16.59
C THR A 107 10.99 0.38 -16.96
N SER A 108 11.16 1.68 -16.68
CA SER A 108 12.39 2.43 -16.99
C SER A 108 13.47 2.25 -15.92
N THR A 109 13.09 1.84 -14.73
CA THR A 109 13.92 1.44 -13.59
C THR A 109 13.71 -0.06 -13.34
N TYR A 110 14.63 -0.69 -12.62
CA TYR A 110 14.61 -2.14 -12.41
C TYR A 110 15.50 -2.52 -11.22
N PHE A 111 15.27 -3.71 -10.69
CA PHE A 111 16.28 -4.45 -9.92
C PHE A 111 17.13 -5.27 -10.88
N HIS A 112 18.41 -5.43 -10.56
CA HIS A 112 19.33 -6.27 -11.33
C HIS A 112 20.12 -7.15 -10.37
N SER A 113 20.11 -8.46 -10.61
CA SER A 113 21.03 -9.35 -9.90
C SER A 113 22.44 -9.26 -10.47
N ILE A 114 23.45 -9.57 -9.68
CA ILE A 114 24.85 -9.32 -10.00
C ILE A 114 25.28 -10.04 -11.29
N TYR A 115 25.97 -9.32 -12.15
CA TYR A 115 26.64 -9.87 -13.34
C TYR A 115 28.07 -9.33 -13.51
N SER A 116 28.38 -8.20 -12.87
CA SER A 116 29.63 -7.47 -13.05
C SER A 116 30.77 -7.94 -12.12
N ALA A 117 30.46 -8.79 -11.13
CA ALA A 117 31.41 -9.30 -10.14
C ALA A 117 31.08 -10.74 -9.73
N ALA A 118 31.86 -11.29 -8.79
CA ALA A 118 31.62 -12.62 -8.25
C ALA A 118 30.23 -12.69 -7.59
N GLY A 119 29.41 -13.64 -8.04
CA GLY A 119 28.12 -13.95 -7.43
C GLY A 119 28.25 -14.61 -6.05
N PRO A 120 27.14 -15.09 -5.47
CA PRO A 120 27.12 -15.63 -4.11
C PRO A 120 27.97 -16.91 -3.93
N GLY A 121 28.38 -17.56 -5.03
CA GLY A 121 29.27 -18.72 -5.03
C GLY A 121 28.72 -19.86 -5.89
N ASP A 122 29.57 -20.86 -6.15
CA ASP A 122 29.17 -22.03 -6.95
C ASP A 122 28.05 -22.81 -6.24
N GLY A 123 26.98 -23.12 -6.99
CA GLY A 123 25.84 -23.86 -6.47
C GLY A 123 24.88 -23.05 -5.60
N ILE A 124 25.09 -21.73 -5.46
CA ILE A 124 24.18 -20.82 -4.74
C ILE A 124 23.39 -20.01 -5.76
N TYR A 125 22.07 -20.13 -5.69
CA TYR A 125 21.16 -19.40 -6.56
C TYR A 125 21.04 -17.92 -6.17
N HIS A 126 20.81 -17.04 -7.15
CA HIS A 126 20.45 -15.66 -6.89
C HIS A 126 19.07 -15.61 -6.27
N ASN A 127 18.89 -14.81 -5.22
CA ASN A 127 17.61 -14.68 -4.56
C ASN A 127 17.11 -13.23 -4.44
N LEU A 128 15.80 -13.11 -4.34
CA LEU A 128 15.10 -11.90 -3.87
C LEU A 128 14.27 -12.30 -2.65
N GLN A 129 14.56 -11.69 -1.51
CA GLN A 129 13.91 -11.96 -0.24
C GLN A 129 13.04 -10.79 0.17
N ILE A 130 11.91 -11.12 0.81
CA ILE A 130 10.86 -10.20 1.18
C ILE A 130 10.52 -10.39 2.66
N ASP A 131 10.65 -9.32 3.45
CA ASP A 131 10.10 -9.20 4.79
C ASP A 131 8.75 -8.49 4.73
N LEU A 132 7.66 -9.24 4.90
CA LEU A 132 6.29 -8.71 4.90
C LEU A 132 5.96 -7.86 6.15
N LYS A 133 6.93 -7.70 7.07
CA LYS A 133 6.82 -6.95 8.31
C LYS A 133 5.62 -7.45 9.14
N GLY A 134 4.65 -6.58 9.42
CA GLY A 134 3.43 -6.92 10.16
C GLY A 134 2.35 -7.59 9.32
N ASN A 135 2.56 -7.78 8.01
CA ASN A 135 1.57 -8.30 7.06
C ASN A 135 1.86 -9.76 6.69
N ALA A 136 2.20 -10.59 7.67
CA ALA A 136 2.35 -12.02 7.44
C ALA A 136 1.07 -12.60 6.83
N THR A 137 1.21 -13.48 5.84
CA THR A 137 0.09 -14.01 5.06
C THR A 137 0.23 -15.52 4.86
N ASN A 138 -0.87 -16.22 4.61
CA ASN A 138 -0.88 -17.63 4.21
C ASN A 138 -1.11 -17.82 2.70
N SER A 139 -1.36 -16.74 1.95
CA SER A 139 -1.52 -16.79 0.51
C SER A 139 -1.07 -15.49 -0.13
N PHE A 140 -0.58 -15.59 -1.35
CA PHE A 140 -0.24 -14.44 -2.18
C PHE A 140 -0.21 -14.83 -3.66
N PHE A 141 -0.19 -13.83 -4.52
CA PHE A 141 0.26 -13.98 -5.90
C PHE A 141 1.31 -12.88 -6.13
N TYR A 142 2.11 -13.01 -7.18
CA TYR A 142 3.08 -12.00 -7.57
C TYR A 142 2.90 -11.64 -9.04
N GLU A 143 3.36 -10.45 -9.38
CA GLU A 143 3.37 -9.91 -10.73
C GLU A 143 4.73 -9.27 -10.95
N PHE A 144 5.30 -9.50 -12.13
CA PHE A 144 6.55 -8.84 -12.51
C PHE A 144 6.57 -8.54 -14.00
N THR A 145 7.40 -7.56 -14.36
CA THR A 145 7.72 -7.22 -15.75
C THR A 145 9.23 -7.26 -15.90
N GLY A 146 9.73 -7.99 -16.90
CA GLY A 146 11.14 -8.04 -17.25
C GLY A 146 11.66 -6.68 -17.70
N ARG A 147 12.98 -6.47 -17.59
CA ARG A 147 13.63 -5.21 -17.95
C ARG A 147 13.30 -4.78 -19.38
N ASN A 148 13.05 -3.48 -19.59
CA ASN A 148 12.93 -2.92 -20.93
C ASN A 148 14.32 -2.74 -21.57
N GLY A 149 14.88 -3.82 -22.12
CA GLY A 149 16.19 -3.81 -22.76
C GLY A 149 16.56 -5.11 -23.46
N SER A 150 17.60 -5.07 -24.29
CA SER A 150 18.07 -6.24 -25.03
C SER A 150 18.66 -7.35 -24.16
N TYR A 151 19.08 -7.03 -22.94
CA TYR A 151 19.55 -7.97 -21.91
C TYR A 151 18.54 -7.94 -20.76
N CYS A 152 17.52 -8.79 -20.85
CA CYS A 152 16.35 -8.77 -19.97
C CYS A 152 16.23 -10.00 -19.06
N ASP A 153 17.07 -11.03 -19.26
CA ASP A 153 17.23 -12.28 -18.48
C ASP A 153 16.09 -12.57 -17.50
N THR A 154 14.88 -12.66 -18.06
CA THR A 154 13.66 -12.67 -17.26
C THR A 154 13.47 -14.08 -16.70
N PRO A 155 13.44 -14.25 -15.36
CA PRO A 155 13.44 -15.57 -14.75
C PRO A 155 12.10 -16.28 -15.04
N ASN A 156 12.19 -17.55 -15.42
CA ASN A 156 11.02 -18.40 -15.65
C ASN A 156 11.04 -19.69 -14.82
N LYS A 157 12.15 -19.99 -14.15
CA LYS A 157 12.25 -21.07 -13.16
C LYS A 157 12.78 -20.56 -11.83
N PHE A 158 12.01 -20.75 -10.78
CA PHE A 158 12.42 -20.39 -9.42
C PHE A 158 11.67 -21.20 -8.37
N ASN A 159 12.35 -21.44 -7.26
CA ASN A 159 11.72 -21.97 -6.06
C ASN A 159 11.32 -20.82 -5.15
N ILE A 160 10.17 -20.96 -4.51
CA ILE A 160 9.65 -20.01 -3.53
C ILE A 160 9.71 -20.68 -2.17
N TYR A 161 10.34 -20.01 -1.22
CA TYR A 161 10.49 -20.46 0.15
C TYR A 161 9.88 -19.48 1.15
N ALA A 162 9.57 -19.95 2.34
CA ALA A 162 9.04 -19.13 3.42
C ALA A 162 9.60 -19.52 4.81
N THR A 163 9.66 -18.54 5.71
CA THR A 163 10.00 -18.75 7.13
C THR A 163 9.37 -17.70 8.04
N ASN A 164 9.32 -18.02 9.33
CA ASN A 164 8.98 -17.08 10.42
C ASN A 164 10.16 -16.82 11.35
N ASP A 165 11.28 -17.51 11.15
CA ASP A 165 12.51 -17.27 11.91
C ASP A 165 13.12 -15.92 11.46
N PRO A 166 13.25 -14.92 12.34
CA PRO A 166 13.75 -13.59 11.97
C PRO A 166 15.25 -13.56 11.67
N ASP A 167 16.04 -14.45 12.26
CA ASP A 167 17.49 -14.50 12.02
C ASP A 167 17.73 -15.12 10.63
N LEU A 168 17.04 -16.21 10.32
CA LEU A 168 17.06 -16.81 8.99
C LEU A 168 16.47 -15.85 7.93
N GLY A 169 15.30 -15.28 8.24
CA GLY A 169 14.52 -14.43 7.35
C GLY A 169 15.11 -13.04 7.11
N SER A 170 16.14 -12.63 7.85
CA SER A 170 16.86 -11.38 7.61
C SER A 170 18.21 -11.58 6.93
N ASP A 171 18.74 -12.81 6.89
CA ASP A 171 20.00 -13.12 6.20
C ASP A 171 19.74 -13.58 4.76
N PRO A 172 20.04 -12.75 3.75
CA PRO A 172 19.89 -13.15 2.35
C PRO A 172 20.86 -14.27 1.96
N ASN A 173 21.95 -14.51 2.70
CA ASN A 173 22.96 -15.54 2.42
C ASN A 173 22.68 -16.89 3.08
N SER A 174 21.60 -17.00 3.87
CA SER A 174 21.21 -18.26 4.48
C SER A 174 20.87 -19.33 3.43
N GLU A 175 21.07 -20.60 3.76
CA GLU A 175 20.86 -21.69 2.82
C GLU A 175 19.36 -21.97 2.62
N ASP A 176 18.93 -22.17 1.38
CA ASP A 176 17.53 -22.49 1.05
C ASP A 176 17.04 -23.76 1.75
N SER A 177 17.93 -24.70 2.06
CA SER A 177 17.65 -25.95 2.80
C SER A 177 17.09 -25.72 4.22
N GLN A 178 17.30 -24.52 4.77
CA GLN A 178 16.84 -24.13 6.10
C GLN A 178 15.42 -23.54 6.09
N TRP A 179 14.89 -23.23 4.90
CA TRP A 179 13.58 -22.63 4.70
C TRP A 179 12.52 -23.68 4.35
N THR A 180 11.24 -23.31 4.48
CA THR A 180 10.14 -24.17 4.00
C THR A 180 9.90 -23.89 2.51
N LEU A 181 10.01 -24.90 1.65
CA LEU A 181 9.62 -24.79 0.23
C LEU A 181 8.08 -24.67 0.14
N VAL A 182 7.59 -23.59 -0.48
CA VAL A 182 6.16 -23.33 -0.64
C VAL A 182 5.67 -23.51 -2.07
N SER A 183 6.52 -23.32 -3.07
CA SER A 183 6.17 -23.53 -4.48
C SER A 183 7.40 -23.74 -5.33
N GLU A 184 7.26 -24.57 -6.36
CA GLU A 184 8.24 -24.74 -7.45
C GLU A 184 7.62 -24.16 -8.73
N VAL A 185 8.28 -23.16 -9.32
CA VAL A 185 7.81 -22.49 -10.52
C VAL A 185 8.68 -22.91 -11.70
N ASP A 186 8.04 -23.44 -12.74
CA ASP A 186 8.63 -23.71 -14.05
C ASP A 186 7.63 -23.27 -15.13
N GLU A 187 7.73 -22.00 -15.54
CA GLU A 187 6.75 -21.34 -16.39
C GLU A 187 7.35 -20.99 -17.76
N PRO A 188 7.48 -21.97 -18.68
CA PRO A 188 8.14 -21.77 -19.97
C PRO A 188 7.41 -20.79 -20.89
N THR A 189 6.18 -20.40 -20.55
CA THR A 189 5.41 -19.38 -21.27
C THR A 189 5.86 -17.96 -20.98
N ILE A 190 6.66 -17.73 -19.92
CA ILE A 190 7.28 -16.43 -19.66
C ILE A 190 8.39 -16.23 -20.69
N PRO A 191 8.23 -15.30 -21.65
CA PRO A 191 9.22 -15.12 -22.69
C PRO A 191 10.47 -14.44 -22.12
N ASN A 192 11.67 -14.84 -22.56
CA ASN A 192 12.88 -14.07 -22.30
C ASN A 192 12.99 -12.92 -23.31
N SER A 193 12.20 -11.88 -23.10
CA SER A 193 12.13 -10.70 -23.96
C SER A 193 11.93 -9.42 -23.15
N ALA A 194 12.28 -8.27 -23.73
CA ALA A 194 12.04 -6.98 -23.11
C ALA A 194 10.57 -6.83 -22.71
N GLU A 195 10.33 -6.36 -21.49
CA GLU A 195 8.99 -6.12 -20.94
C GLU A 195 8.07 -7.35 -20.89
N ALA A 196 8.65 -8.56 -20.85
CA ALA A 196 7.91 -9.78 -20.58
C ALA A 196 7.14 -9.65 -19.26
N HIS A 197 5.82 -9.73 -19.32
CA HIS A 197 4.95 -9.57 -18.16
C HIS A 197 4.36 -10.90 -17.74
N TYR A 198 4.32 -11.13 -16.43
CA TYR A 198 3.73 -12.33 -15.85
C TYR A 198 2.98 -12.02 -14.56
N THR A 199 1.84 -12.68 -14.37
CA THR A 199 1.09 -12.73 -13.12
C THR A 199 0.96 -14.20 -12.74
N SER A 200 1.37 -14.54 -11.52
CA SER A 200 1.24 -15.91 -11.01
C SER A 200 -0.22 -16.27 -10.69
N PRO A 201 -0.56 -17.57 -10.64
CA PRO A 201 -1.72 -18.00 -9.86
C PRO A 201 -1.53 -17.64 -8.37
N VAL A 202 -2.61 -17.73 -7.59
CA VAL A 202 -2.51 -17.65 -6.13
C VAL A 202 -1.74 -18.86 -5.61
N ILE A 203 -0.73 -18.59 -4.81
CA ILE A 203 0.03 -19.57 -4.05
C ILE A 203 -0.58 -19.64 -2.66
N GLU A 204 -1.10 -20.80 -2.32
CA GLU A 204 -1.57 -21.14 -0.98
C GLU A 204 -0.44 -21.81 -0.21
N MET A 205 -0.22 -21.38 1.04
CA MET A 205 0.80 -21.93 1.93
C MET A 205 0.14 -22.69 3.08
N ASP A 206 0.87 -23.64 3.67
CA ASP A 206 0.39 -24.47 4.78
C ASP A 206 0.33 -23.72 6.12
N ASN A 207 0.95 -22.53 6.18
CA ASN A 207 1.00 -21.67 7.35
C ASN A 207 1.02 -20.18 6.96
N THR A 208 0.83 -19.31 7.94
CA THR A 208 1.06 -17.87 7.80
C THR A 208 2.54 -17.56 7.97
N TYR A 209 3.14 -16.94 6.96
CA TYR A 209 4.57 -16.63 6.91
C TYR A 209 4.82 -15.13 6.80
N ARG A 210 5.89 -14.66 7.46
CA ARG A 210 6.38 -13.28 7.38
C ARG A 210 7.44 -13.08 6.30
N TYR A 211 8.34 -14.04 6.11
CA TYR A 211 9.44 -13.92 5.17
C TYR A 211 9.22 -14.84 3.98
N ILE A 212 9.36 -14.30 2.78
CA ILE A 212 9.23 -15.03 1.51
C ILE A 212 10.53 -14.84 0.71
N ARG A 213 11.00 -15.88 0.05
CA ARG A 213 12.20 -15.84 -0.80
C ARG A 213 11.91 -16.45 -2.16
N PHE A 214 12.33 -15.77 -3.22
CA PHE A 214 12.38 -16.28 -4.57
C PHE A 214 13.83 -16.62 -4.90
N SER A 215 14.13 -17.88 -5.19
CA SER A 215 15.47 -18.33 -5.62
C SER A 215 15.42 -18.75 -7.09
N VAL A 216 16.18 -18.06 -7.95
CA VAL A 216 16.19 -18.28 -9.40
C VAL A 216 17.06 -19.48 -9.74
N ILE A 217 16.46 -20.53 -10.31
CA ILE A 217 17.13 -21.83 -10.55
C ILE A 217 17.40 -22.14 -12.02
N GLY A 218 16.90 -21.31 -12.94
CA GLY A 218 17.12 -21.47 -14.39
C GLY A 218 16.37 -20.49 -15.26
#